data_AF-F9DV24-F1
#
_entry.id   AF-F9DV24-F1
#
_cell.length_a   1.000
_cell.length_b   1.000
_cell.length_c   1.000
_cell.angle_alpha   90.00
_cell.angle_beta   90.00
_cell.angle_gamma   90.00
#
_symmetry.space_group_name_H-M   'P 1'
#
loop_
_entity.id
_entity.type
_entity.pdbx_description
1 polymer ?
#
loop_
_entity_poly.entity_id
_entity_poly.type
_entity_poly.pdbx_seq_one_letter_code
_entity_poly.pdbx_strand_id
1 'polypeptide(L)'
;HIVAEEKFGTPFSFSNKARLVFSCNELPSNYVDRTDGFYRRLIILPFLRQVPETEIDPFLLQKFQDELDGIIQWALEGLHRLIKNKFQFTKSESNKALLADYRKQSNNVIWFVEEHCELIPEQFEYSRQLYQYYKQMCLENGLQPISQTKFNKSLENDYPKQLLRTEESNSKRIIFKGIKIRRNI
;
A
#
# COMPACT_ATOMS: atom_id res chain seq x y z
N HIS A 1 2.52 -8.23 -23.08
CA HIS A 1 2.00 -9.55 -23.43
C HIS A 1 2.26 -10.49 -22.27
N ILE A 2 1.27 -11.29 -21.90
CA ILE A 2 1.42 -12.35 -20.88
C ILE A 2 1.17 -13.70 -21.54
N VAL A 3 1.87 -14.73 -21.04
CA VAL A 3 1.68 -16.11 -21.46
C VAL A 3 0.70 -16.76 -20.49
N ALA A 4 -0.31 -17.44 -21.01
CA ALA A 4 -1.19 -18.29 -20.23
C ALA A 4 -1.20 -19.69 -20.83
N GLU A 5 -1.61 -20.65 -20.02
CA GLU A 5 -1.71 -22.05 -20.37
C GLU A 5 -3.02 -22.58 -19.77
N GLU A 6 -3.87 -23.13 -20.62
CA GLU A 6 -4.99 -23.94 -20.14
C GLU A 6 -4.43 -25.26 -19.61
N LYS A 7 -5.08 -25.87 -18.60
CA LYS A 7 -4.57 -27.10 -17.99
C LYS A 7 -4.36 -28.19 -19.06
N PHE A 8 -3.12 -28.63 -19.24
CA PHE A 8 -2.67 -29.58 -20.27
C PHE A 8 -2.78 -29.08 -21.73
N GLY A 9 -2.93 -27.78 -21.95
CA GLY A 9 -2.98 -27.14 -23.26
C GLY A 9 -1.65 -26.54 -23.69
N THR A 10 -1.60 -26.03 -24.92
CA THR A 10 -0.42 -25.32 -25.43
C THR A 10 -0.38 -23.88 -24.90
N PRO A 11 0.75 -23.38 -24.38
CA PRO A 11 0.87 -22.00 -23.95
C PRO A 11 0.56 -21.02 -25.09
N PHE A 12 -0.21 -19.97 -24.79
CA PHE A 12 -0.52 -18.90 -25.74
C PHE A 12 -0.26 -17.53 -25.13
N SER A 13 0.04 -16.57 -25.99
CA SER A 13 0.32 -15.18 -25.58
C SER A 13 -0.86 -14.29 -25.87
N PHE A 14 -1.22 -13.41 -24.94
CA PHE A 14 -2.25 -12.40 -25.15
C PHE A 14 -1.92 -11.06 -24.48
N SER A 15 -2.67 -10.03 -24.88
CA SER A 15 -2.64 -8.74 -24.19
C SER A 15 -3.73 -8.72 -23.13
N ASN A 16 -3.33 -8.63 -21.85
CA ASN A 16 -4.28 -8.62 -20.75
C ASN A 16 -5.09 -7.31 -20.74
N LYS A 17 -6.40 -7.42 -20.95
CA LYS A 17 -7.36 -6.30 -20.86
C LYS A 17 -8.18 -6.34 -19.56
N ALA A 18 -7.97 -7.36 -18.72
CA ALA A 18 -8.73 -7.53 -17.50
C ALA A 18 -8.39 -6.42 -16.50
N ARG A 19 -9.41 -6.03 -15.74
CA ARG A 19 -9.24 -5.23 -14.53
C ARG A 19 -9.59 -6.11 -13.34
N LEU A 20 -8.68 -6.16 -12.38
CA LEU A 20 -8.88 -6.95 -11.17
C LEU A 20 -9.76 -6.16 -10.20
N VAL A 21 -10.83 -6.79 -9.73
CA VAL A 21 -11.75 -6.24 -8.73
C VAL A 21 -11.82 -7.25 -7.59
N PHE A 22 -11.64 -6.75 -6.37
CA PHE A 22 -11.65 -7.57 -5.17
C PHE A 22 -12.65 -6.96 -4.18
N SER A 23 -13.42 -7.81 -3.51
CA SER A 23 -14.27 -7.45 -2.38
C SER A 23 -13.74 -8.17 -1.15
N CYS A 24 -13.52 -7.44 -0.07
CA CYS A 24 -12.95 -7.96 1.17
C CYS A 24 -13.43 -7.11 2.36
N ASN A 25 -13.61 -7.75 3.51
CA ASN A 25 -13.94 -7.07 4.77
C ASN A 25 -12.72 -6.40 5.38
N GLU A 26 -11.54 -6.98 5.15
CA GLU A 26 -10.24 -6.45 5.55
C GLU A 26 -9.30 -6.49 4.35
N LEU A 27 -8.48 -5.45 4.19
CA LEU A 27 -7.53 -5.40 3.08
C LEU A 27 -6.46 -6.48 3.27
N PRO A 28 -6.19 -7.32 2.25
CA PRO A 28 -5.18 -8.36 2.36
C PRO A 28 -3.81 -7.73 2.56
N SER A 29 -3.04 -8.24 3.52
CA SER A 29 -1.69 -7.73 3.79
C SER A 29 -0.78 -7.92 2.57
N ASN A 30 -0.02 -6.89 2.20
CA ASN A 30 0.90 -6.96 1.07
C ASN A 30 2.36 -7.15 1.52
N TYR A 31 2.82 -8.40 1.52
CA TYR A 31 4.19 -8.76 1.88
C TYR A 31 5.14 -8.88 0.68
N VAL A 32 4.63 -8.77 -0.55
CA VAL A 32 5.37 -9.14 -1.78
C VAL A 32 5.94 -7.91 -2.48
N ASP A 33 5.10 -6.94 -2.84
CA ASP A 33 5.51 -5.78 -3.66
C ASP A 33 5.19 -4.46 -2.96
N ARG A 34 6.19 -3.89 -2.28
CA ARG A 34 6.07 -2.62 -1.57
C ARG A 34 6.46 -1.40 -2.43
N THR A 35 6.61 -1.57 -3.74
CA THR A 35 7.01 -0.46 -4.61
C THR A 35 5.86 0.53 -4.82
N ASP A 36 6.20 1.79 -5.09
CA ASP A 36 5.21 2.81 -5.50
C ASP A 36 4.37 2.34 -6.71
N GLY A 37 4.97 1.52 -7.59
CA GLY A 37 4.28 0.93 -8.72
C GLY A 37 3.09 0.07 -8.34
N PHE A 38 3.20 -0.72 -7.29
CA PHE A 38 2.08 -1.48 -6.79
C PHE A 38 0.97 -0.54 -6.30
N TYR A 39 1.29 0.36 -5.37
CA TYR A 39 0.31 1.21 -4.70
C TYR A 39 -0.40 2.19 -5.64
N ARG A 40 0.28 2.76 -6.64
CA ARG A 40 -0.35 3.72 -7.57
C ARG A 40 -1.44 3.11 -8.46
N ARG A 41 -1.52 1.78 -8.56
CA ARG A 41 -2.52 1.04 -9.34
C ARG A 41 -3.78 0.70 -8.53
N LEU A 42 -3.72 0.81 -7.21
CA LEU A 42 -4.85 0.48 -6.34
C LEU A 42 -5.86 1.63 -6.30
N ILE A 43 -7.14 1.26 -6.40
CA ILE A 43 -8.28 2.14 -6.11
C ILE A 43 -9.08 1.41 -5.05
N ILE A 44 -9.10 1.96 -3.83
CA ILE A 44 -9.78 1.38 -2.68
C ILE A 44 -11.05 2.19 -2.44
N LEU A 45 -12.19 1.50 -2.46
CA LEU A 45 -13.51 2.08 -2.24
C LEU A 45 -14.06 1.54 -0.90
N PRO A 46 -13.99 2.33 0.19
CA PRO A 46 -14.48 1.87 1.48
C PRO A 46 -16.01 1.98 1.56
N PHE A 47 -16.65 0.90 1.98
CA PHE A 47 -18.08 0.85 2.28
C PHE A 47 -18.27 1.08 3.79
N LEU A 48 -18.27 2.35 4.20
CA LEU A 48 -18.25 2.74 5.62
C LEU A 48 -19.63 2.71 6.31
N ARG A 49 -20.71 2.68 5.52
CA ARG A 49 -22.07 2.65 6.05
C ARG A 49 -22.55 1.20 6.16
N GLN A 50 -22.82 0.75 7.38
CA GLN A 50 -23.58 -0.46 7.61
C GLN A 50 -25.07 -0.19 7.37
N VAL A 51 -25.73 -1.09 6.64
CA VAL A 51 -27.18 -1.04 6.42
C VAL A 51 -27.87 -1.66 7.63
N PRO A 52 -28.79 -0.95 8.33
CA PRO A 52 -29.57 -1.51 9.43
C PRO A 52 -30.39 -2.72 8.96
N GLU A 53 -30.59 -3.71 9.83
CA GLU A 53 -31.34 -4.93 9.49
C GLU A 53 -32.75 -4.65 8.94
N THR A 54 -33.41 -3.62 9.46
CA THR A 54 -34.75 -3.18 9.02
C THR A 54 -34.77 -2.55 7.63
N GLU A 55 -33.62 -2.11 7.10
CA GLU A 55 -33.47 -1.52 5.77
C GLU A 55 -32.94 -2.53 4.74
N ILE A 56 -32.61 -3.76 5.14
CA ILE A 56 -32.12 -4.79 4.22
C ILE A 56 -33.27 -5.28 3.35
N ASP A 57 -33.15 -5.02 2.06
CA ASP A 57 -34.10 -5.51 1.05
C ASP A 57 -33.67 -6.89 0.51
N PRO A 58 -34.41 -7.97 0.80
CA PRO A 58 -34.08 -9.32 0.32
C PRO A 58 -34.24 -9.46 -1.21
N PHE A 59 -34.95 -8.54 -1.88
CA PHE A 59 -35.17 -8.55 -3.33
C PHE A 59 -34.28 -7.55 -4.08
N LEU A 60 -33.27 -6.98 -3.42
CA LEU A 60 -32.40 -5.95 -4.01
C LEU A 60 -31.75 -6.40 -5.32
N LEU A 61 -31.36 -7.67 -5.43
CA LEU A 61 -30.78 -8.21 -6.66
C LEU A 61 -31.78 -8.19 -7.82
N GLN A 62 -33.04 -8.54 -7.59
CA GLN A 62 -34.08 -8.50 -8.62
C GLN A 62 -34.32 -7.06 -9.07
N LYS A 63 -34.39 -6.12 -8.14
CA LYS A 63 -34.53 -4.69 -8.47
C LYS A 63 -33.38 -4.18 -9.35
N PHE A 64 -32.14 -4.58 -9.06
CA PHE A 64 -31.01 -4.25 -9.91
C PHE A 64 -31.06 -4.87 -11.31
N GLN A 65 -31.64 -6.07 -11.44
CA GLN A 65 -31.85 -6.69 -12.75
C GLN A 65 -32.92 -5.94 -13.56
N ASP A 66 -34.00 -5.52 -12.90
CA ASP A 66 -35.07 -4.76 -13.54
C ASP A 66 -34.60 -3.35 -13.97
N GLU A 67 -33.61 -2.78 -13.28
CA GLU A 67 -33.01 -1.47 -13.58
C GLU A 67 -31.70 -1.54 -14.41
N LEU A 68 -31.36 -2.71 -14.97
CA LEU A 68 -30.07 -2.94 -15.61
C LEU A 68 -29.74 -1.92 -16.71
N ASP A 69 -30.73 -1.55 -17.52
CA ASP A 69 -30.58 -0.55 -18.59
C ASP A 69 -30.17 0.83 -18.03
N GLY A 70 -30.76 1.23 -16.90
CA GLY A 70 -30.41 2.48 -16.21
C GLY A 70 -29.00 2.44 -15.62
N ILE A 71 -28.61 1.31 -15.02
CA ILE A 71 -27.26 1.10 -14.49
C ILE A 71 -26.22 1.19 -15.61
N ILE A 72 -26.48 0.57 -16.76
CA ILE A 72 -25.59 0.63 -17.93
C ILE A 72 -25.50 2.06 -18.46
N GLN A 73 -26.62 2.77 -18.58
CA GLN A 73 -26.64 4.16 -19.04
C GLN A 73 -25.79 5.05 -18.10
N TRP A 74 -25.95 4.91 -16.80
CA TRP A 74 -25.14 5.62 -15.81
C TRP A 74 -23.65 5.25 -15.89
N ALA A 75 -23.33 3.98 -16.13
CA ALA A 75 -21.95 3.54 -16.33
C ALA A 75 -21.33 4.14 -17.60
N LEU A 76 -22.09 4.31 -18.68
CA LEU A 76 -21.64 4.97 -19.92
C LEU A 76 -21.35 6.46 -19.71
N GLU A 77 -22.15 7.16 -18.93
CA GLU A 77 -21.84 8.54 -18.51
C GLU A 77 -20.53 8.60 -17.70
N GLY A 78 -20.35 7.63 -16.79
CA GLY A 78 -19.10 7.45 -16.05
C GLY A 78 -17.90 7.22 -16.97
N LEU A 79 -18.07 6.40 -18.02
CA LEU A 79 -17.05 6.14 -19.03
C LEU A 79 -16.70 7.41 -19.82
N HIS A 80 -17.69 8.19 -20.26
CA HIS A 80 -17.44 9.47 -20.94
C HIS A 80 -16.63 10.43 -20.06
N ARG A 81 -16.98 10.53 -18.76
CA ARG A 81 -16.20 11.33 -17.79
C ARG A 81 -14.77 10.81 -17.66
N LEU A 82 -14.59 9.49 -17.60
CA LEU A 82 -13.29 8.86 -17.47
C LEU A 82 -12.40 9.09 -18.71
N ILE A 83 -12.97 9.00 -19.91
CA ILE A 83 -12.28 9.30 -21.17
C ILE A 83 -11.85 10.77 -21.20
N LYS A 84 -12.76 11.70 -20.84
CA LYS A 84 -12.43 13.13 -20.72
C LYS A 84 -11.29 13.38 -19.72
N ASN A 85 -11.21 12.56 -18.66
CA ASN A 85 -10.12 12.61 -17.68
C ASN A 85 -8.90 11.74 -18.06
N LYS A 86 -8.68 11.46 -19.35
CA LYS A 86 -7.53 10.69 -19.87
C LYS A 86 -7.37 9.32 -19.18
N PHE A 87 -8.50 8.65 -18.92
CA PHE A 87 -8.58 7.35 -18.24
C PHE A 87 -8.06 7.33 -16.80
N GLN A 88 -7.93 8.49 -16.15
CA GLN A 88 -7.57 8.59 -14.74
C GLN A 88 -8.83 8.62 -13.88
N PHE A 89 -8.86 7.76 -12.85
CA PHE A 89 -9.96 7.75 -11.89
C PHE A 89 -9.80 8.92 -10.91
N THR A 90 -10.93 9.51 -10.53
CA THR A 90 -10.96 10.51 -9.45
C THR A 90 -10.52 9.85 -8.14
N LYS A 91 -9.59 10.48 -7.45
CA LYS A 91 -9.13 10.05 -6.11
C LYS A 91 -9.76 10.97 -5.06
N SER A 92 -10.65 10.43 -4.24
CA SER A 92 -11.18 11.15 -3.07
C SER A 92 -10.13 11.23 -1.96
N GLU A 93 -10.31 12.18 -1.03
CA GLU A 93 -9.45 12.25 0.16
C GLU A 93 -9.56 10.97 1.01
N SER A 94 -10.74 10.38 1.13
CA SER A 94 -10.93 9.08 1.80
C SER A 94 -10.12 7.96 1.14
N ASN A 95 -10.07 7.92 -0.19
CA ASN A 95 -9.26 6.95 -0.92
C ASN A 95 -7.75 7.17 -0.69
N LYS A 96 -7.29 8.43 -0.69
CA LYS A 96 -5.88 8.76 -0.45
C LYS A 96 -5.45 8.37 0.97
N ALA A 97 -6.26 8.70 1.97
CA ALA A 97 -6.00 8.35 3.37
C ALA A 97 -5.93 6.83 3.54
N LEU A 98 -6.92 6.08 3.04
CA LEU A 98 -6.95 4.62 3.15
C LEU A 98 -5.77 3.94 2.43
N LEU A 99 -5.35 4.47 1.28
CA LEU A 99 -4.18 3.95 0.58
C LEU A 99 -2.87 4.23 1.34
N ALA A 100 -2.76 5.40 1.98
CA ALA A 100 -1.63 5.73 2.84
C ALA A 100 -1.57 4.81 4.06
N ASP A 101 -2.69 4.59 4.74
CA ASP A 101 -2.78 3.68 5.88
C ASP A 101 -2.46 2.24 5.47
N TYR A 102 -2.99 1.77 4.34
CA TYR A 102 -2.67 0.45 3.80
C TYR A 102 -1.17 0.29 3.47
N ARG A 103 -0.53 1.34 2.93
CA ARG A 103 0.92 1.35 2.70
C ARG A 103 1.71 1.29 4.01
N LYS A 104 1.27 2.01 5.05
CA LYS A 104 1.90 1.97 6.38
C LYS A 104 1.79 0.57 6.99
N GLN A 105 0.60 -0.01 7.00
CA GLN A 105 0.36 -1.36 7.52
C GLN A 105 1.17 -2.42 6.75
N SER A 106 1.27 -2.28 5.43
CA SER A 106 2.03 -3.21 4.58
C SER A 106 3.55 -3.00 4.64
N ASN A 107 4.01 -1.82 5.07
CA ASN A 107 5.43 -1.49 5.22
C ASN A 107 5.79 -1.15 6.67
N ASN A 108 6.08 -2.20 7.44
CA ASN A 108 6.56 -2.07 8.82
C ASN A 108 7.82 -1.21 8.99
N VAL A 109 8.57 -0.87 7.93
CA VAL A 109 9.67 0.10 8.02
C VAL A 109 9.14 1.52 8.17
N ILE A 110 8.10 1.90 7.42
CA ILE A 110 7.46 3.21 7.53
C ILE A 110 6.81 3.35 8.90
N TRP A 111 6.04 2.34 9.32
CA TRP A 111 5.46 2.28 10.67
C TRP A 111 6.54 2.48 11.74
N PHE A 112 7.67 1.78 11.64
CA PHE A 112 8.76 1.92 12.60
C PHE A 112 9.35 3.33 12.65
N VAL A 113 9.56 3.98 11.49
CA VAL A 113 10.11 5.33 11.46
C VAL A 113 9.12 6.35 12.04
N GLU A 114 7.81 6.20 11.75
CA GLU A 114 6.79 7.13 12.23
C GLU A 114 6.53 7.01 13.74
N GLU A 115 6.45 5.78 14.25
CA GLU A 115 6.11 5.49 15.65
C GLU A 115 7.32 5.58 16.59
N HIS A 116 8.48 5.10 16.14
CA HIS A 116 9.64 4.87 17.00
C HIS A 116 10.85 5.74 16.66
N CYS A 117 10.75 6.61 15.65
CA CYS A 117 11.85 7.50 15.27
C CYS A 117 11.40 8.95 15.09
N GLU A 118 12.38 9.85 15.06
CA GLU A 118 12.24 11.24 14.66
C GLU A 118 13.21 11.55 13.53
N LEU A 119 12.73 12.26 12.52
CA LEU A 119 13.56 12.69 11.38
C LEU A 119 14.19 14.04 11.71
N ILE A 120 15.45 14.02 12.13
CA ILE A 120 16.20 15.21 12.59
C ILE A 120 17.50 15.29 11.76
N PRO A 121 17.67 16.30 10.89
CA PRO A 121 18.81 16.39 9.96
C PRO A 121 20.19 16.26 10.61
N GLU A 122 20.36 16.79 11.82
CA GLU A 122 21.63 16.86 12.54
C GLU A 122 21.96 15.58 13.33
N GLN A 123 21.00 14.67 13.48
CA GLN A 123 21.19 13.42 14.23
C GLN A 123 21.51 12.25 13.32
N PHE A 124 22.06 11.19 13.91
CA PHE A 124 22.26 9.94 13.21
C PHE A 124 22.06 8.75 14.15
N GLU A 125 21.78 7.60 13.54
CA GLU A 125 21.77 6.31 14.22
C GLU A 125 22.61 5.30 13.42
N TYR A 126 23.28 4.39 14.14
CA TYR A 126 24.03 3.32 13.51
C TYR A 126 23.07 2.34 12.83
N SER A 127 23.32 1.99 11.57
CA SER A 127 22.42 1.12 10.78
C SER A 127 22.12 -0.22 11.47
N ARG A 128 23.10 -0.79 12.19
CA ARG A 128 22.92 -2.02 12.98
C ARG A 128 22.03 -1.81 14.21
N GLN A 129 22.22 -0.72 14.95
CA GLN A 129 21.43 -0.41 16.15
C GLN A 129 19.98 -0.09 15.77
N LEU A 130 19.81 0.75 14.74
CA LEU A 130 18.49 1.11 14.20
C LEU A 130 17.71 -0.14 13.76
N TYR A 131 18.37 -1.09 13.08
CA TYR A 131 17.73 -2.34 12.68
C TYR A 131 17.45 -3.30 13.84
N GLN A 132 18.33 -3.37 14.84
CA GLN A 132 18.08 -4.19 16.03
C GLN A 132 16.82 -3.70 16.75
N TYR A 133 16.69 -2.38 16.91
CA TYR A 133 15.51 -1.78 17.51
C TYR A 133 14.25 -1.98 16.65
N TYR A 134 14.34 -1.80 15.33
CA TYR A 134 13.27 -2.13 14.40
C TYR A 134 12.80 -3.59 14.52
N LYS A 135 13.74 -4.53 14.59
CA LYS A 135 13.42 -5.96 14.72
C LYS A 135 12.71 -6.24 16.04
N GLN A 136 13.18 -5.64 17.12
CA GLN A 136 12.55 -5.76 18.44
C GLN A 136 11.11 -5.21 18.42
N MET A 137 10.91 -3.97 17.96
CA MET A 137 9.59 -3.34 17.91
C MET A 137 8.63 -4.10 16.99
N CYS A 138 9.09 -4.63 15.86
CA CYS A 138 8.28 -5.51 15.02
C CYS A 138 7.75 -6.72 15.80
N LEU A 139 8.64 -7.44 16.50
CA LEU A 139 8.27 -8.65 17.23
C LEU A 139 7.32 -8.36 18.40
N GLU A 140 7.56 -7.27 19.14
CA GLU A 140 6.68 -6.85 20.24
C GLU A 140 5.27 -6.45 19.78
N ASN A 141 5.12 -6.02 18.52
CA ASN A 141 3.83 -5.62 17.93
C ASN A 141 3.25 -6.69 16.98
N GLY A 142 3.76 -7.92 17.00
CA GLY A 142 3.26 -9.02 16.15
C GLY A 142 3.54 -8.87 14.65
N LEU A 143 4.42 -7.94 14.27
CA LEU A 143 4.83 -7.69 12.89
C LEU A 143 6.04 -8.55 12.52
N GLN A 144 6.10 -8.97 11.25
CA GLN A 144 7.21 -9.78 10.73
C GLN A 144 8.33 -8.88 10.16
N PRO A 145 9.51 -8.76 10.80
CA PRO A 145 10.57 -7.90 10.33
C PRO A 145 11.16 -8.39 9.00
N ILE A 146 11.48 -7.46 8.11
CA ILE A 146 12.22 -7.78 6.87
C ILE A 146 13.73 -7.85 7.15
N SER A 147 14.52 -8.40 6.23
CA SER A 147 15.97 -8.48 6.39
C SER A 147 16.63 -7.09 6.47
N GLN A 148 17.77 -6.98 7.17
CA GLN A 148 18.56 -5.74 7.28
C GLN A 148 18.81 -5.07 5.93
N THR A 149 19.15 -5.84 4.90
CA THR A 149 19.38 -5.31 3.55
C THR A 149 18.13 -4.68 2.96
N LYS A 150 16.95 -5.31 3.13
CA LYS A 150 15.68 -4.76 2.67
C LYS A 150 15.25 -3.56 3.51
N PHE A 151 15.47 -3.59 4.82
CA PHE A 151 15.23 -2.48 5.73
C PHE A 151 16.02 -1.24 5.33
N ASN A 152 17.33 -1.37 5.14
CA ASN A 152 18.19 -0.26 4.71
C ASN A 152 17.73 0.33 3.38
N LYS A 153 17.42 -0.52 2.38
CA LYS A 153 16.89 -0.07 1.09
C LYS A 153 15.54 0.63 1.21
N SER A 154 14.66 0.16 2.11
CA SER A 154 13.37 0.80 2.36
C SER A 154 13.56 2.20 2.94
N LEU A 155 14.47 2.38 3.91
CA LEU A 155 14.79 3.71 4.43
C LEU A 155 15.29 4.66 3.33
N GLU A 156 16.20 4.20 2.48
CA GLU A 156 16.72 5.00 1.35
C GLU A 156 15.63 5.35 0.33
N ASN A 157 14.70 4.43 0.05
CA ASN A 157 13.64 4.62 -0.94
C ASN A 157 12.44 5.43 -0.42
N ASP A 158 12.04 5.22 0.84
CA ASP A 158 10.86 5.85 1.43
C ASP A 158 11.19 7.25 1.98
N TYR A 159 12.46 7.51 2.35
CA TYR A 159 12.91 8.80 2.90
C TYR A 159 14.15 9.39 2.19
N PRO A 160 14.18 9.47 0.84
CA PRO A 160 15.38 9.82 0.07
C PRO A 160 15.87 11.27 0.29
N LYS A 161 15.01 12.14 0.82
CA LYS A 161 15.35 13.55 1.10
C LYS A 161 15.77 13.78 2.55
N GLN A 162 15.30 12.93 3.46
CA GLN A 162 15.49 13.08 4.89
C GLN A 162 16.67 12.24 5.37
N LEU A 163 16.92 11.08 4.75
CA LEU A 163 17.92 10.13 5.20
C LEU A 163 19.09 10.02 4.23
N LEU A 164 20.30 10.02 4.79
CA LEU A 164 21.52 9.73 4.05
C LEU A 164 22.28 8.57 4.71
N ARG A 165 22.43 7.48 3.96
CA ARG A 165 23.26 6.34 4.37
C ARG A 165 24.72 6.62 4.05
N THR A 166 25.59 6.59 5.06
CA THR A 166 27.01 6.88 4.90
C THR A 166 27.85 6.17 5.97
N GLU A 167 29.16 6.36 5.95
CA GLU A 167 30.08 5.86 6.97
C GLU A 167 30.40 6.97 7.98
N GLU A 168 30.49 6.62 9.26
CA GLU A 168 30.98 7.51 10.29
C GLU A 168 32.49 7.75 10.13
N SER A 169 32.90 9.02 10.11
CA SER A 169 34.28 9.43 9.81
C SER A 169 35.34 8.76 10.70
N ASN A 170 35.04 8.48 11.97
CA ASN A 170 36.00 7.94 12.92
C ASN A 170 36.04 6.40 12.97
N SER A 171 34.90 5.73 12.78
CA SER A 171 34.78 4.28 12.98
C SER A 171 34.56 3.49 11.70
N LYS A 172 34.30 4.17 10.57
CA LYS A 172 33.83 3.61 9.29
C LYS A 172 32.57 2.75 9.41
N ARG A 173 31.83 2.86 10.52
CA ARG A 173 30.57 2.15 10.70
C ARG A 173 29.48 2.82 9.87
N ILE A 174 28.59 2.00 9.30
CA ILE A 174 27.47 2.50 8.52
C ILE A 174 26.44 3.16 9.44
N ILE A 175 26.08 4.39 9.13
CA ILE A 175 25.08 5.21 9.81
C ILE A 175 24.00 5.66 8.83
N PHE A 176 22.84 6.01 9.38
CA PHE A 176 21.84 6.84 8.70
C PHE A 176 21.83 8.20 9.37
N LYS A 177 22.18 9.25 8.64
CA LYS A 177 22.00 10.65 9.06
C LYS A 177 20.56 11.07 8.81
N GLY A 178 20.04 11.99 9.62
CA GLY A 178 18.68 12.50 9.50
C GLY A 178 17.65 11.75 10.34
N ILE A 179 18.08 10.86 11.24
CA ILE A 179 17.17 10.04 12.07
C ILE A 179 17.68 9.85 13.48
N LYS A 180 16.75 9.82 14.42
CA LYS A 180 16.97 9.50 15.84
C LYS A 180 15.92 8.49 16.31
N ILE A 181 16.31 7.52 17.11
CA ILE A 181 15.33 6.65 17.79
C ILE A 181 14.67 7.43 18.93
N ARG A 182 13.34 7.40 19.02
CA ARG A 182 12.59 7.87 20.19
C ARG A 182 12.87 6.94 21.35
N ARG A 183 13.74 7.37 22.26
CA ARG A 183 13.94 6.69 23.53
C ARG A 183 12.88 7.23 24.48
N ASN A 184 11.79 6.51 24.65
CA ASN A 184 10.90 6.77 25.77
C ASN A 184 11.70 6.47 27.04
N ILE A 185 11.92 7.50 27.86
CA ILE A 185 12.46 7.37 29.23
C ILE A 185 11.34 6.85 30.12
#